data_AF-A0AAX3SZS9-F1
#
_entry.id   AF-A0AAX3SZS9-F1
#
_cell.length_a   1.000
_cell.length_b   1.000
_cell.length_c   1.000
_cell.angle_alpha   90.00
_cell.angle_beta   90.00
_cell.angle_gamma   90.00
#
_symmetry.space_group_name_H-M   'P 1'
#
loop_
_entity.id
_entity.type
_entity.pdbx_description
1 polymer ?
#
loop_
_entity_poly.entity_id
_entity_poly.type
_entity_poly.pdbx_seq_one_letter_code
_entity_poly.pdbx_strand_id
1 'polypeptide(L)'
;MKRIFNLLFTTTTFFEAIPNLLGNNSNEIQEQITIWLEMDETERNQLLNHSIDDLEITQRTQICLEKAKIYRLSDLVSKTENEIKNIKNLGEKSLTEIKEKVHELGLHFRH
;
A
#
# COMPACT_ATOMS: atom_id res chain seq x y z
N MET A 1 12.29 26.50 12.21
CA MET A 1 12.10 25.50 11.13
C MET A 1 10.82 24.66 11.31
N LYS A 2 9.69 25.24 11.75
CA LYS A 2 8.39 24.52 11.90
C LYS A 2 7.27 25.08 11.00
N ARG A 3 7.59 26.00 10.08
CA ARG A 3 6.61 26.78 9.30
C ARG A 3 6.33 26.27 7.89
N ILE A 4 6.97 25.16 7.46
CA ILE A 4 6.67 24.49 6.19
C ILE A 4 5.55 23.44 6.37
N PHE A 5 5.18 23.12 7.62
CA PHE A 5 4.21 22.08 7.94
C PHE A 5 2.72 22.48 7.75
N ASN A 6 2.42 23.64 7.14
CA ASN A 6 1.05 24.18 7.11
C ASN A 6 0.57 24.65 5.73
N LEU A 7 1.26 24.31 4.64
CA LEU A 7 0.91 24.81 3.29
C LEU A 7 0.76 23.73 2.20
N LEU A 8 0.86 22.44 2.55
CA LEU A 8 0.45 21.35 1.64
C LEU A 8 -0.76 20.57 2.17
N PHE A 9 -1.27 20.90 3.37
CA PHE A 9 -2.52 20.35 3.91
C PHE A 9 -3.77 21.07 3.38
N THR A 10 -3.60 22.10 2.56
CA THR A 10 -4.69 22.88 1.97
C THR A 10 -4.90 22.45 0.52
N THR A 11 -5.60 21.34 0.31
CA THR A 11 -6.67 21.21 -0.69
C THR A 11 -7.21 19.78 -0.63
N THR A 12 -8.19 19.56 0.25
CA THR A 12 -9.36 18.68 0.04
C THR A 12 -9.18 17.18 -0.29
N THR A 13 -7.99 16.65 -0.57
CA THR A 13 -7.86 15.29 -1.12
C THR A 13 -7.34 14.22 -0.14
N PHE A 14 -6.80 14.60 1.03
CA PHE A 14 -6.28 13.61 1.98
C PHE A 14 -7.39 12.87 2.76
N PHE A 15 -8.53 13.54 2.99
CA PHE A 15 -9.60 13.00 3.84
C PHE A 15 -10.63 12.13 3.08
N GLU A 16 -10.62 12.15 1.73
CA GLU A 16 -11.55 11.36 0.90
C GLU A 16 -11.01 9.97 0.52
N ALA A 17 -9.74 9.66 0.82
CA ALA A 17 -9.06 8.44 0.38
C ALA A 17 -9.00 7.30 1.41
N ILE A 18 -9.86 7.29 2.44
CA ILE A 18 -9.95 6.19 3.41
C ILE A 18 -11.30 5.47 3.24
N PRO A 19 -11.37 4.30 2.57
CA PRO A 19 -12.57 3.47 2.65
C PRO A 19 -12.67 2.88 4.07
N ASN A 20 -13.81 3.15 4.71
CA ASN A 20 -14.39 2.43 5.83
C ASN A 20 -13.59 2.38 7.14
N LEU A 21 -13.80 3.40 7.98
CA LEU A 21 -13.31 3.43 9.36
C LEU A 21 -14.46 3.62 10.36
N LEU A 22 -15.38 2.65 10.38
CA LEU A 22 -16.28 2.43 11.51
C LEU A 22 -15.71 1.25 12.31
N GLY A 23 -14.64 1.47 13.07
CA GLY A 23 -14.08 0.37 13.86
C GLY A 23 -12.89 0.67 14.78
N ASN A 24 -12.02 1.63 14.47
CA ASN A 24 -10.74 1.73 15.19
C ASN A 24 -10.67 2.97 16.09
N ASN A 25 -10.04 2.81 17.26
CA ASN A 25 -9.84 3.87 18.24
C ASN A 25 -8.99 4.99 17.64
N SER A 26 -9.39 6.25 17.87
CA SER A 26 -8.76 7.46 17.31
C SER A 26 -7.24 7.56 17.50
N ASN A 27 -6.67 6.86 18.48
CA ASN A 27 -5.23 6.88 18.78
C ASN A 27 -4.39 6.04 17.79
N GLU A 28 -4.87 4.87 17.38
CA GLU A 28 -4.16 4.00 16.41
C GLU A 28 -4.11 4.64 15.02
N ILE A 29 -5.18 5.37 14.67
CA ILE A 29 -5.30 6.12 13.42
C ILE A 29 -4.29 7.27 13.40
N GLN A 30 -4.10 7.96 14.54
CA GLN A 30 -3.11 9.05 14.67
C GLN A 30 -1.68 8.52 14.60
N GLU A 31 -1.40 7.36 15.20
CA GLU A 31 -0.08 6.71 15.13
C GLU A 31 0.28 6.29 13.71
N GLN A 32 -0.65 5.64 12.99
CA GLN A 32 -0.43 5.33 11.58
C GLN A 32 -0.19 6.60 10.76
N ILE A 33 -1.02 7.63 10.89
CA ILE A 33 -0.83 8.90 10.15
C ILE A 33 0.54 9.54 10.47
N THR A 34 1.00 9.48 11.72
CA THR A 34 2.29 10.05 12.15
C THR A 34 3.46 9.28 11.53
N ILE A 35 3.43 7.94 11.54
CA ILE A 35 4.46 7.09 10.92
C ILE A 35 4.57 7.38 9.42
N TRP A 36 3.44 7.52 8.72
CA TRP A 36 3.41 7.83 7.28
C TRP A 36 4.01 9.21 6.94
N LEU A 37 3.90 10.17 7.85
CA LEU A 37 4.43 11.54 7.69
C LEU A 37 5.90 11.67 8.11
N GLU A 38 6.41 10.74 8.91
CA GLU A 38 7.80 10.74 9.43
C GLU A 38 8.74 9.79 8.68
N MET A 39 8.24 8.86 7.85
CA MET A 39 9.07 8.02 7.00
C MET A 39 9.95 8.89 6.09
N ASP A 40 11.27 8.81 6.29
CA ASP A 40 12.22 9.50 5.44
C ASP A 40 12.13 8.95 4.00
N GLU A 41 12.45 9.77 3.01
CA GLU A 41 12.38 9.36 1.60
C GLU A 41 13.22 8.11 1.34
N THR A 42 14.30 7.95 2.09
CA THR A 42 15.17 6.77 2.14
C THR A 42 14.43 5.50 2.55
N GLU A 43 13.63 5.55 3.62
CA GLU A 43 12.90 4.39 4.16
C GLU A 43 11.77 3.96 3.22
N ARG A 44 11.05 4.93 2.64
CA ARG A 44 10.04 4.66 1.61
C ARG A 44 10.66 3.99 0.38
N ASN A 45 11.82 4.46 -0.07
CA ASN A 45 12.53 3.85 -1.20
C ASN A 45 13.03 2.43 -0.87
N GLN A 46 13.43 2.16 0.37
CA GLN A 46 13.79 0.81 0.81
C GLN A 46 12.58 -0.14 0.79
N LEU A 47 11.43 0.31 1.32
CA LEU A 47 10.18 -0.46 1.30
C LEU A 47 9.74 -0.80 -0.13
N LEU A 48 9.79 0.16 -1.05
CA LEU A 48 9.42 -0.08 -2.46
C LEU A 48 10.36 -1.06 -3.17
N ASN A 49 11.60 -1.19 -2.69
CA ASN A 49 12.58 -2.12 -3.24
C ASN A 49 12.45 -3.55 -2.68
N HIS A 50 11.61 -3.79 -1.67
CA HIS A 50 11.39 -5.15 -1.14
C HIS A 50 10.87 -6.11 -2.23
N SER A 51 11.33 -7.35 -2.14
CA SER A 51 10.85 -8.44 -2.99
C SER A 51 9.45 -8.88 -2.57
N ILE A 52 8.64 -9.31 -3.53
CA ILE A 52 7.36 -9.98 -3.26
C ILE A 52 7.58 -11.30 -2.50
N ASP A 53 8.72 -11.95 -2.70
CA ASP A 53 9.06 -13.23 -2.05
C ASP A 53 9.23 -13.09 -0.52
N ASP A 54 9.62 -11.89 -0.07
CA ASP A 54 9.82 -11.56 1.35
C ASP A 54 8.50 -11.18 2.03
N LEU A 55 7.40 -11.06 1.27
CA LEU A 55 6.09 -10.78 1.82
C LEU A 55 5.44 -12.05 2.35
N GLU A 56 4.82 -11.94 3.52
CA GLU A 56 4.02 -13.00 4.14
C GLU A 56 2.66 -13.16 3.43
N ILE A 57 2.69 -13.65 2.20
CA ILE A 57 1.51 -13.98 1.37
C ILE A 57 1.57 -15.45 0.96
N THR A 58 0.46 -16.00 0.45
CA THR A 58 0.48 -17.42 0.06
C THR A 58 1.35 -17.66 -1.18
N GLN A 59 1.97 -18.83 -1.24
CA GLN A 59 2.77 -19.28 -2.39
C GLN A 59 1.99 -19.20 -3.72
N ARG A 60 0.66 -19.39 -3.68
CA ARG A 60 -0.20 -19.25 -4.86
C ARG A 60 -0.24 -17.79 -5.36
N THR A 61 -0.36 -16.84 -4.44
CA THR A 61 -0.34 -15.41 -4.74
C THR A 61 1.02 -15.00 -5.31
N GLN A 62 2.13 -15.46 -4.70
CA GLN A 62 3.50 -15.23 -5.21
C GLN A 62 3.66 -15.72 -6.66
N ILE A 63 3.30 -16.98 -6.94
CA ILE A 63 3.40 -17.56 -8.29
C ILE A 63 2.54 -16.78 -9.33
N CYS A 64 1.39 -16.25 -8.93
CA CYS A 64 0.57 -15.44 -9.84
C CYS A 64 1.22 -14.09 -10.16
N LEU A 65 1.84 -13.46 -9.16
CA LEU A 65 2.57 -12.20 -9.32
C LEU A 65 3.84 -12.39 -10.17
N GLU A 66 4.62 -13.44 -9.92
CA GLU A 66 5.80 -13.79 -10.73
C GLU A 66 5.44 -13.99 -12.21
N LYS A 67 4.33 -14.69 -12.50
CA LYS A 67 3.84 -14.89 -13.88
C LYS A 67 3.38 -13.59 -14.53
N ALA A 68 2.92 -12.62 -13.73
CA ALA A 68 2.60 -11.27 -14.18
C ALA A 68 3.84 -10.37 -14.27
N LYS A 69 5.05 -10.89 -14.00
CA LYS A 69 6.33 -10.17 -13.94
C LYS A 69 6.34 -9.06 -12.88
N ILE A 70 5.68 -9.30 -11.75
CA ILE A 70 5.68 -8.44 -10.58
C ILE A 70 6.57 -9.10 -9.53
N TYR A 71 7.76 -8.54 -9.32
CA TYR A 71 8.77 -9.09 -8.40
C TYR A 71 9.06 -8.19 -7.22
N ARG A 72 8.78 -6.89 -7.34
CA ARG A 72 8.99 -5.91 -6.29
C ARG A 72 7.70 -5.23 -5.87
N LEU A 73 7.73 -4.68 -4.66
CA LEU A 73 6.63 -3.89 -4.13
C LEU A 73 6.36 -2.65 -5.00
N SER A 74 7.42 -2.02 -5.53
CA SER A 74 7.33 -0.92 -6.50
C SER A 74 6.52 -1.29 -7.74
N ASP A 75 6.72 -2.48 -8.30
CA ASP A 75 5.98 -2.97 -9.46
C ASP A 75 4.50 -3.17 -9.11
N LEU A 76 4.23 -3.69 -7.91
CA LEU A 76 2.88 -3.98 -7.43
C LEU A 76 2.06 -2.70 -7.21
N VAL A 77 2.59 -1.72 -6.48
CA VAL A 77 1.88 -0.45 -6.21
C VAL A 77 1.76 0.44 -7.44
N SER A 78 2.63 0.24 -8.44
CA SER A 78 2.54 0.90 -9.74
C SER A 78 1.38 0.40 -10.59
N LYS A 79 0.70 -0.69 -10.20
CA LYS A 79 -0.49 -1.21 -10.87
C LYS A 79 -1.77 -0.68 -10.22
N THR A 80 -2.80 -0.52 -11.04
CA THR A 80 -4.14 -0.26 -10.52
C THR A 80 -4.75 -1.55 -9.97
N GLU A 81 -5.72 -1.41 -9.07
CA GLU A 81 -6.47 -2.56 -8.55
C GLU A 81 -7.09 -3.39 -9.68
N ASN A 82 -7.60 -2.72 -10.72
CA ASN A 82 -8.19 -3.39 -11.87
C ASN A 82 -7.15 -4.15 -12.70
N GLU A 83 -5.93 -3.63 -12.85
CA GLU A 83 -4.83 -4.36 -13.50
C GLU A 83 -4.49 -5.64 -12.72
N ILE A 84 -4.42 -5.56 -11.38
CA ILE A 84 -4.12 -6.71 -10.52
C ILE A 84 -5.25 -7.75 -10.60
N LYS A 85 -6.51 -7.31 -10.53
CA LYS A 85 -7.68 -8.20 -10.64
C LYS A 85 -7.70 -8.98 -11.96
N ASN A 86 -7.14 -8.42 -13.03
CA ASN A 86 -7.06 -9.07 -14.34
C ASN A 86 -5.85 -10.00 -14.52
N ILE A 87 -5.01 -10.20 -13.50
CA ILE A 87 -3.90 -11.16 -13.56
C ILE A 87 -4.45 -12.59 -13.77
N LYS A 88 -3.89 -13.29 -14.77
CA LYS A 88 -4.33 -14.64 -15.13
C LYS A 88 -4.18 -15.61 -13.95
N ASN A 89 -5.26 -16.32 -13.63
CA ASN A 89 -5.35 -17.29 -12.52
C ASN A 89 -5.27 -16.68 -11.11
N LEU A 90 -5.37 -15.35 -10.98
CA LEU A 90 -5.54 -14.70 -9.70
C LEU A 90 -6.99 -14.91 -9.22
N GLY A 91 -7.16 -15.48 -8.02
CA GLY A 91 -8.48 -15.66 -7.40
C GLY A 91 -8.81 -14.53 -6.42
N GLU A 92 -10.08 -14.42 -6.02
CA GLU A 92 -10.53 -13.40 -5.05
C GLU A 92 -9.73 -13.44 -3.74
N LYS A 93 -9.44 -14.64 -3.22
CA LYS A 93 -8.63 -14.80 -2.01
C LYS A 93 -7.21 -14.21 -2.17
N SER A 94 -6.54 -14.47 -3.29
CA SER A 94 -5.22 -13.90 -3.57
C SER A 94 -5.26 -12.39 -3.74
N LEU A 95 -6.34 -11.85 -4.32
CA LEU A 95 -6.54 -10.40 -4.42
C LEU A 95 -6.72 -9.77 -3.04
N THR A 96 -7.50 -10.39 -2.15
CA THR A 96 -7.66 -9.94 -0.76
C THR A 96 -6.34 -9.96 -0.01
N GLU A 97 -5.56 -11.04 -0.10
CA GLU A 97 -4.23 -11.14 0.52
C GLU A 97 -3.30 -10.01 0.05
N ILE A 98 -3.31 -9.70 -1.25
CA ILE A 98 -2.52 -8.60 -1.81
C ILE A 98 -2.97 -7.25 -1.24
N LYS A 99 -4.28 -7.00 -1.18
CA LYS A 99 -4.84 -5.76 -0.64
C LYS A 99 -4.52 -5.57 0.83
N GLU A 100 -4.70 -6.61 1.64
CA GLU A 100 -4.40 -6.61 3.07
C GLU A 100 -2.92 -6.33 3.29
N LYS A 101 -2.01 -7.03 2.58
CA LYS A 101 -0.57 -6.82 2.73
C LYS A 101 -0.13 -5.41 2.31
N VAL A 102 -0.67 -4.89 1.20
CA VAL A 102 -0.38 -3.53 0.74
C VAL A 102 -0.86 -2.50 1.77
N HIS A 103 -2.05 -2.69 2.35
CA HIS A 103 -2.59 -1.83 3.40
C HIS A 103 -1.85 -1.97 4.75
N GLU A 104 -1.36 -3.15 5.11
CA GLU A 104 -0.53 -3.36 6.31
C GLU A 104 0.80 -2.61 6.22
N LEU A 105 1.39 -2.58 5.02
CA LEU A 105 2.55 -1.76 4.70
C LEU A 105 2.18 -0.29 4.46
N GLY A 106 0.90 0.06 4.70
CA GLY A 106 0.16 1.32 4.46
C GLY A 106 0.26 1.90 3.05
N LEU A 107 0.77 1.13 2.10
CA LEU A 107 0.83 1.51 0.70
C LEU A 107 -0.57 1.48 0.08
N HIS A 108 -0.70 2.14 -1.06
CA HIS A 108 -1.95 2.16 -1.83
C HIS A 108 -1.67 1.87 -3.30
N PHE A 109 -2.63 1.24 -3.97
CA PHE A 109 -2.58 1.08 -5.42
C PHE A 109 -2.73 2.42 -6.12
N ARG A 110 -2.17 2.51 -7.31
CA ARG A 110 -2.43 3.63 -8.22
C ARG A 110 -3.94 3.72 -8.54
N HIS A 111 -4.50 4.92 -8.39
CA HIS A 111 -5.87 5.25 -8.79
C HIS A 111 -6.05 5.21 -10.31
#